data_AF-A0A0H2R2T7-F1
#
_entry.id   AF-A0A0H2R2T7-F1
#
_cell.length_a   1.000
_cell.length_b   1.000
_cell.length_c   1.000
_cell.angle_alpha   90.00
_cell.angle_beta   90.00
_cell.angle_gamma   90.00
#
_symmetry.space_group_name_H-M   'P 1'
#
loop_
_entity.id
_entity.type
_entity.pdbx_description
1 polymer ?
#
loop_
_entity_poly.entity_id
_entity_poly.type
_entity_poly.pdbx_seq_one_letter_code
_entity_poly.pdbx_strand_id
1 'polypeptide(L)' 'PVPVQAADGRIFYATGRGDVAISLPNGSSTTDVTLKDTLYAKKMPATLISISRMDNSGYATLTRGG' A
#
# COMPACT_ATOMS: atom_id res chain seq x y z
N PRO A 1 -2.37 -3.50 18.72
CA PRO A 1 -1.53 -2.82 17.71
C PRO A 1 -0.68 -3.84 16.95
N VAL A 2 -0.62 -3.75 15.62
CA VAL A 2 0.17 -4.69 14.78
C VAL A 2 1.47 -4.00 14.35
N PRO A 3 2.67 -4.56 14.63
CA PRO A 3 3.93 -3.96 14.23
C PRO A 3 4.18 -4.16 12.72
N VAL A 4 4.61 -3.10 12.04
CA VAL A 4 5.10 -3.11 10.65
C VAL A 4 6.57 -2.69 10.68
N GLN A 5 7.46 -3.61 10.31
CA GLN A 5 8.89 -3.34 10.26
C GLN A 5 9.27 -2.81 8.87
N ALA A 6 9.86 -1.63 8.83
CA ALA A 6 10.43 -1.07 7.61
C ALA A 6 11.85 -1.59 7.38
N ALA A 7 12.31 -1.49 6.13
CA ALA A 7 13.65 -1.95 5.73
C ALA A 7 14.79 -1.20 6.44
N ASP A 8 14.55 0.04 6.88
CA ASP A 8 15.50 0.84 7.67
C ASP A 8 15.55 0.46 9.17
N GLY A 9 14.83 -0.60 9.56
CA GLY A 9 14.76 -1.09 10.94
C GLY A 9 13.75 -0.37 11.83
N ARG A 10 13.08 0.69 11.34
CA ARG A 10 12.03 1.37 12.10
C ARG A 10 10.77 0.49 12.19
N ILE A 11 10.08 0.61 13.32
CA ILE A 11 8.80 -0.08 13.57
C ILE A 11 7.67 0.94 13.61
N PHE A 12 6.66 0.72 12.77
CA PHE A 12 5.42 1.47 12.78
C PHE A 12 4.31 0.61 13.38
N TYR A 13 3.61 1.12 14.39
CA TYR A 13 2.49 0.40 14.99
C TYR A 13 1.19 0.77 14.29
N ALA A 14 0.56 -0.20 13.66
CA ALA A 14 -0.79 -0.06 13.14
C ALA A 14 -1.80 -0.02 14.29
N THR A 15 -2.62 1.02 14.32
CA THR A 15 -3.66 1.28 15.32
C THR A 15 -5.06 1.06 14.77
N GLY A 16 -5.22 0.89 13.46
CA GLY A 16 -6.49 0.59 12.81
C GLY A 16 -6.32 -0.41 11.68
N ARG A 17 -7.44 -1.00 11.24
CA ARG A 17 -7.53 -1.87 10.06
C ARG A 17 -8.87 -1.64 9.37
N GLY A 18 -8.88 -1.62 8.04
CA GLY A 18 -10.12 -1.48 7.28
C GLY A 18 -9.87 -1.38 5.78
N ASP A 19 -10.96 -1.24 5.04
CA ASP A 19 -10.92 -1.04 3.59
C ASP A 19 -10.73 0.45 3.28
N VAL A 20 -9.84 0.75 2.34
CA VAL A 20 -9.53 2.13 1.95
C VAL A 20 -9.67 2.29 0.45
N ALA A 21 -10.58 3.17 0.01
CA ALA A 21 -10.67 3.58 -1.38
C ALA A 21 -9.57 4.61 -1.69
N ILE A 22 -8.82 4.38 -2.76
CA ILE A 22 -7.79 5.29 -3.25
C ILE A 22 -7.90 5.43 -4.77
N SER A 23 -7.44 6.58 -5.27
CA SER A 23 -7.30 6.83 -6.70
C SER A 23 -5.84 6.66 -7.08
N LEU A 24 -5.53 5.61 -7.85
CA LEU A 24 -4.16 5.27 -8.25
C LEU A 24 -3.83 5.85 -9.64
N PRO A 25 -2.76 6.65 -9.77
CA PRO A 25 -2.28 7.06 -11.09
C PRO A 25 -1.67 5.87 -11.83
N ASN A 26 -2.15 5.61 -13.04
CA ASN A 26 -1.74 4.51 -13.92
C ASN A 26 -1.30 5.07 -15.28
N GLY A 27 -0.17 5.78 -15.29
CA GLY A 27 0.32 6.48 -16.48
C GLY A 27 -0.49 7.74 -16.75
N SER A 28 -1.18 7.81 -17.90
CA SER A 28 -2.04 8.94 -18.26
C SER A 28 -3.48 8.83 -17.75
N SER A 29 -3.83 7.72 -17.09
CA SER A 29 -5.15 7.49 -16.52
C SER A 29 -5.07 7.34 -15.00
N THR A 30 -6.25 7.37 -14.37
CA THR A 30 -6.39 7.09 -12.94
C THR A 30 -7.35 5.91 -12.77
N THR A 31 -7.08 5.04 -11.81
CA THR A 31 -7.93 3.90 -11.48
C THR A 31 -8.32 3.96 -10.00
N ASP A 32 -9.61 3.99 -9.74
CA ASP A 32 -10.13 3.89 -8.38
C ASP A 32 -10.11 2.44 -7.93
N VAL A 33 -9.39 2.17 -6.84
CA VAL A 33 -9.26 0.83 -6.26
C VAL A 33 -9.59 0.86 -4.78
N THR A 34 -10.05 -0.27 -4.25
CA THR A 34 -10.21 -0.47 -2.81
C THR A 34 -9.09 -1.37 -2.30
N LEU A 35 -8.23 -0.84 -1.44
CA LEU A 35 -7.26 -1.62 -0.69
C LEU A 35 -7.98 -2.34 0.44
N LYS A 36 -8.10 -3.67 0.31
CA LYS A 36 -8.73 -4.54 1.30
C LYS A 36 -7.80 -4.84 2.47
N ASP A 37 -8.36 -4.88 3.68
CA ASP A 37 -7.62 -5.23 4.90
C ASP A 37 -6.37 -4.35 5.16
N THR A 38 -6.48 -3.05 4.90
CA THR A 38 -5.39 -2.09 5.03
C THR A 38 -5.10 -1.77 6.49
N LEU A 39 -3.82 -1.77 6.87
CA LEU A 39 -3.36 -1.36 8.20
C LEU A 39 -3.14 0.15 8.25
N TYR A 40 -3.74 0.82 9.23
CA TYR A 40 -3.52 2.24 9.48
C TYR A 40 -2.51 2.44 10.60
N ALA A 41 -1.36 3.03 10.28
CA ALA A 41 -0.34 3.44 11.24
C ALA A 41 -0.13 4.96 11.15
N LYS A 42 -0.54 5.70 12.20
CA LYS A 42 -0.50 7.18 12.22
C LYS A 42 0.88 7.78 11.92
N LYS A 43 1.96 7.06 12.24
CA LYS A 43 3.34 7.52 12.03
C LYS A 43 3.91 7.16 10.65
N MET A 44 3.20 6.37 9.83
CA MET A 44 3.65 6.02 8.49
C MET A 44 3.47 7.24 7.56
N PRO A 45 4.53 7.77 6.93
CA PRO A 45 4.44 9.00 6.16
C PRO A 45 3.80 8.83 4.78
N ALA A 46 3.65 7.58 4.31
CA ALA A 46 3.15 7.26 2.99
C ALA A 46 2.30 5.98 2.99
N THR A 47 1.45 5.82 1.98
CA THR A 47 0.71 4.58 1.72
C THR A 47 1.67 3.53 1.16
N LEU A 48 1.70 2.36 1.80
CA LEU A 48 2.45 1.20 1.30
C LEU A 48 1.48 0.20 0.68
N ILE A 49 1.69 -0.12 -0.59
CA ILE A 49 0.89 -1.09 -1.34
C ILE A 49 1.77 -2.31 -1.62
N SER A 50 1.26 -3.49 -1.27
CA SER A 50 1.95 -4.75 -1.53
C SER A 50 1.82 -5.11 -3.01
N ILE A 51 2.96 -5.18 -3.71
CA ILE A 51 3.02 -5.58 -5.13
C ILE A 51 2.50 -7.01 -5.31
N SER A 52 2.82 -7.93 -4.40
CA SER A 52 2.31 -9.32 -4.50
C SER A 52 0.79 -9.41 -4.37
N ARG A 53 0.15 -8.52 -3.58
CA ARG A 53 -1.32 -8.44 -3.55
C ARG A 53 -1.90 -7.86 -4.83
N MET A 54 -1.22 -6.88 -5.43
CA MET A 54 -1.61 -6.36 -6.75
C MET A 54 -1.53 -7.45 -7.82
N ASP A 55 -0.42 -8.19 -7.87
CA ASP A 55 -0.21 -9.29 -8.81
C ASP A 55 -1.30 -10.37 -8.66
N ASN A 56 -1.56 -10.80 -7.43
CA ASN A 56 -2.63 -11.75 -7.11
C ASN A 56 -4.04 -11.26 -7.46
N SER A 57 -4.24 -9.94 -7.66
CA SER A 57 -5.52 -9.36 -8.10
C SER A 57 -5.56 -9.05 -9.59
N GLY A 58 -4.56 -9.51 -10.36
CA GLY A 58 -4.50 -9.36 -11.81
C GLY A 58 -3.88 -8.05 -12.30
N TYR A 59 -3.24 -7.28 -11.41
CA TYR A 59 -2.54 -6.05 -11.78
C TYR A 59 -1.05 -6.30 -12.02
N ALA A 60 -0.52 -5.80 -13.13
CA ALA A 60 0.91 -5.81 -13.41
C ALA A 60 1.56 -4.50 -12.94
N THR A 61 2.77 -4.58 -12.40
CA THR A 61 3.58 -3.40 -12.03
C THR A 61 4.76 -3.28 -12.98
N LEU A 62 4.88 -2.13 -13.65
CA LEU A 62 6.06 -1.78 -14.44
C LEU A 62 6.97 -0.88 -13.61
N THR A 63 8.13 -1.39 -13.24
CA THR A 63 9.17 -0.59 -12.60
C THR A 63 10.11 -0.02 -13.65
N ARG A 64 10.27 1.30 -13.68
CA ARG A 64 11.31 1.93 -14.49
C ARG A 64 12.61 1.91 -13.68
N GLY A 65 13.58 1.12 -14.14
CA GLY A 65 14.93 1.12 -13.58
C GLY A 65 15.59 2.48 -13.77
N GLY A 66 16.34 2.91 -12.76
CA GLY A 66 17.31 4.01 -12.85
C GLY A 66 18.63 3.50 -13.41
#